data_AF-A0A8T6NDH5-F1
#
_entry.id   AF-A0A8T6NDH5-F1
#
_cell.length_a   1.000
_cell.length_b   1.000
_cell.length_c   1.000
_cell.angle_alpha   90.00
_cell.angle_beta   90.00
_cell.angle_gamma   90.00
#
_symmetry.space_group_name_H-M   'P 1'
#
loop_
_entity.id
_entity.type
_entity.pdbx_description
1 polymer ?
#
loop_
_entity_poly.entity_id
_entity_poly.type
_entity_poly.pdbx_seq_one_letter_code
_entity_poly.pdbx_strand_id
1 'polypeptide(L)'
;MERGLSLNQILFVGLLAWAGVRGWAPIWALVLIAAWYFSLVYLEQTGALDKWNATRVLGIILMLRTGKGKIALEQLAKPRRFWRAYGEFSIWLCFIVMFGVILLIISAALATAAAPAQQEVLPASDLLLIPGVTSFVPFWWPIIALIFALVIHEYSHGIQARAHGMQVRSFGLLLAGLLPVGAFAEPEYEEMSRAPRRERMRLFAAGPSINLIATFIVLVLLSATASGFVAKTPGVHATGIIAETGAQDAGLM
;
A
#
# COMPACT_ATOMS: atom_id res chain seq x y z
N MET A 1 12.69 -34.09 24.82
CA MET A 1 11.37 -33.41 24.86
C MET A 1 11.07 -32.95 23.44
N GLU A 2 10.70 -33.89 22.57
CA GLU A 2 10.43 -33.61 21.15
C GLU A 2 9.01 -33.05 21.05
N ARG A 3 8.89 -31.72 20.95
CA ARG A 3 7.64 -31.13 20.47
C ARG A 3 7.63 -31.33 18.95
N GLY A 4 6.92 -32.36 18.50
CA GLY A 4 6.60 -32.52 17.09
C GLY A 4 5.93 -31.27 16.52
N LEU A 5 5.99 -31.12 15.19
CA LEU A 5 5.33 -30.02 14.49
C LEU A 5 3.83 -30.02 14.82
N SER A 6 3.27 -28.85 15.12
CA SER A 6 1.83 -28.74 15.34
C SER A 6 1.07 -28.99 14.03
N LEU A 7 -0.19 -29.41 14.14
CA LEU A 7 -1.05 -29.68 12.97
C LEU A 7 -1.04 -28.50 11.97
N ASN A 8 -1.04 -27.27 12.47
CA ASN A 8 -0.99 -26.05 11.66
C ASN A 8 0.33 -25.91 10.89
N GLN A 9 1.45 -26.33 11.47
CA GLN A 9 2.76 -26.29 10.82
C GLN A 9 2.85 -27.35 9.72
N ILE A 10 2.30 -28.55 9.95
CA ILE A 10 2.23 -29.63 8.96
C ILE A 10 1.37 -29.21 7.78
N LEU A 11 0.18 -28.65 8.03
CA LEU A 11 -0.72 -28.14 6.99
C LEU A 11 -0.07 -27.00 6.19
N PHE A 12 0.65 -26.09 6.85
CA PHE A 12 1.33 -24.98 6.19
C PHE A 12 2.46 -25.46 5.26
N VAL A 13 3.31 -26.38 5.73
CA VAL A 13 4.37 -26.98 4.90
C VAL A 13 3.77 -27.78 3.73
N GLY A 14 2.69 -28.54 3.98
CA GLY A 14 1.95 -29.25 2.94
C GLY A 14 1.40 -28.31 1.85
N LEU A 15 0.89 -27.15 2.24
CA LEU A 15 0.40 -26.13 1.31
C LEU A 15 1.52 -25.51 0.47
N LEU A 16 2.68 -25.20 1.09
CA LEU A 16 3.84 -24.68 0.36
C LEU A 16 4.40 -25.72 -0.63
N ALA A 17 4.49 -26.98 -0.21
CA ALA A 17 4.92 -28.07 -1.09
C ALA A 17 3.97 -28.26 -2.27
N TRP A 18 2.66 -28.25 -2.02
CA TRP A 18 1.64 -28.31 -3.07
C TRP A 18 1.77 -27.14 -4.07
N ALA A 19 1.97 -25.92 -3.57
CA ALA A 19 2.16 -24.73 -4.40
C ALA A 19 3.43 -24.82 -5.26
N GLY A 20 4.51 -25.37 -4.72
CA GLY A 20 5.76 -25.61 -5.44
C GLY A 20 5.60 -26.65 -6.55
N VAL A 21 4.93 -27.77 -6.29
CA VAL A 21 4.65 -28.81 -7.29
C VAL A 21 3.77 -28.29 -8.42
N ARG A 22 2.82 -27.40 -8.11
CA ARG A 22 1.94 -26.77 -9.10
C ARG A 22 2.59 -25.60 -9.86
N GLY A 23 3.82 -25.21 -9.50
CA GLY A 23 4.53 -24.11 -10.15
C GLY A 23 3.91 -22.74 -9.89
N TRP A 24 3.15 -22.56 -8.81
CA TRP A 24 2.48 -21.28 -8.50
C TRP A 24 3.46 -20.19 -8.07
N ALA A 25 4.59 -20.58 -7.50
CA ALA A 25 5.65 -19.68 -7.08
C ALA A 25 7.01 -20.37 -7.26
N PRO A 26 8.08 -19.59 -7.50
CA PRO A 26 9.41 -20.16 -7.57
C PRO A 26 9.84 -20.73 -6.21
N ILE A 27 10.59 -21.84 -6.23
CA ILE A 27 10.96 -22.61 -5.03
C ILE A 27 11.66 -21.74 -3.99
N TRP A 28 12.52 -20.80 -4.42
CA TRP A 28 13.22 -19.89 -3.52
C TRP A 28 12.27 -19.01 -2.70
N ALA A 29 11.14 -18.57 -3.28
CA ALA A 29 10.16 -17.75 -2.58
C ALA A 29 9.41 -18.57 -1.52
N LEU A 30 9.07 -19.82 -1.84
CA LEU A 30 8.44 -20.75 -0.89
C LEU A 30 9.36 -21.05 0.30
N VAL A 31 10.67 -21.23 0.05
CA VAL A 31 11.68 -21.42 1.10
C VAL A 31 11.78 -20.18 1.99
N LEU A 32 11.78 -18.98 1.43
CA LEU A 32 11.80 -17.73 2.21
C LEU A 32 10.55 -17.59 3.09
N ILE A 33 9.37 -17.90 2.56
CA ILE A 33 8.11 -17.87 3.31
C ILE A 33 8.14 -18.88 4.46
N ALA A 34 8.61 -20.10 4.20
CA ALA A 34 8.79 -21.13 5.23
C ALA A 34 9.78 -20.66 6.31
N ALA A 35 10.95 -20.17 5.92
CA ALA A 35 11.99 -19.69 6.83
C ALA A 35 11.47 -18.54 7.71
N TRP A 36 10.73 -17.59 7.13
CA TRP A 36 10.08 -16.50 7.86
C TRP A 36 9.07 -17.02 8.89
N TYR A 37 8.16 -17.91 8.46
CA TYR A 37 7.16 -18.50 9.34
C TYR A 37 7.81 -19.23 10.54
N PHE A 38 8.79 -20.10 10.28
CA PHE A 38 9.49 -20.82 11.36
C PHE A 38 10.29 -19.88 12.25
N SER A 39 10.87 -18.81 11.71
CA SER A 39 11.54 -17.78 12.50
C SER A 39 10.57 -17.08 13.46
N LEU A 40 9.36 -16.74 13.00
CA LEU A 40 8.33 -16.14 13.87
C LEU A 40 7.85 -17.11 14.96
N VAL A 41 7.65 -18.39 14.63
CA VAL A 41 7.34 -19.43 15.62
C VAL A 41 8.45 -19.51 16.68
N TYR A 42 9.71 -19.54 16.25
CA TYR A 42 10.85 -19.62 17.16
C TYR A 42 10.96 -18.39 18.06
N LEU A 43 10.78 -17.18 17.50
CA LEU A 43 10.81 -15.93 18.27
C LEU A 43 9.65 -15.83 19.28
N GLU A 44 8.49 -16.39 18.95
CA GLU A 44 7.34 -16.47 19.85
C GLU A 44 7.63 -17.45 21.00
N GLN A 45 8.18 -18.64 20.70
CA GLN A 45 8.52 -19.64 21.70
C GLN A 45 9.63 -19.20 22.66
N THR A 46 10.56 -18.38 22.19
CA THR A 46 11.65 -17.82 23.02
C THR A 46 11.22 -16.58 23.82
N GLY A 47 9.98 -16.10 23.65
CA GLY A 47 9.48 -14.87 24.27
C GLY A 47 10.19 -13.61 23.79
N ALA A 48 10.94 -13.67 22.69
CA ALA A 48 11.63 -12.53 22.11
C ALA A 48 10.64 -11.53 21.50
N LEU A 49 9.51 -12.01 20.97
CA LEU A 49 8.46 -11.14 20.43
C LEU A 49 7.87 -10.21 21.50
N ASP A 50 7.60 -10.72 22.70
CA ASP A 50 7.05 -9.91 23.80
C ASP A 50 8.03 -8.81 24.23
N LYS A 51 9.33 -9.11 24.26
CA LYS A 51 10.37 -8.10 24.53
C LYS A 51 10.40 -6.97 23.51
N TRP A 52 10.01 -7.25 22.27
CA TRP A 52 9.96 -6.27 21.18
C TRP A 52 8.61 -5.57 21.06
N ASN A 53 7.66 -5.82 21.98
CA ASN A 53 6.24 -5.43 21.83
C ASN A 53 5.66 -5.90 20.49
N ALA A 54 6.07 -7.07 20.04
CA ALA A 54 5.67 -7.66 18.79
C ALA A 54 4.70 -8.82 19.04
N THR A 55 3.74 -9.03 18.15
CA THR A 55 2.79 -10.14 18.23
C THR A 55 2.67 -10.79 16.85
N ARG A 56 2.54 -12.11 16.80
CA ARG A 56 2.30 -12.82 15.53
C ARG A 56 0.81 -12.83 15.21
N VAL A 57 0.45 -12.35 14.03
CA VAL A 57 -0.93 -12.30 13.52
C VAL A 57 -1.03 -13.15 12.26
N LEU A 58 -2.10 -13.94 12.12
CA LEU A 58 -2.34 -14.81 10.96
C LEU A 58 -1.16 -15.74 10.60
N GLY A 59 -0.30 -16.07 11.58
CA GLY A 59 0.85 -16.98 11.43
C GLY A 59 2.07 -16.39 10.70
N ILE A 60 1.89 -15.55 9.70
CA ILE A 60 2.99 -15.00 8.87
C ILE A 60 3.21 -13.49 9.04
N ILE A 61 2.27 -12.77 9.66
CA ILE A 61 2.37 -11.32 9.83
C ILE A 61 2.93 -11.02 11.22
N LEU A 62 3.96 -10.19 11.26
CA LEU A 62 4.52 -9.64 12.49
C LEU A 62 3.89 -8.28 12.76
N MET A 63 3.18 -8.17 13.88
CA MET A 63 2.59 -6.93 14.38
C MET A 63 3.55 -6.30 15.39
N LEU A 64 4.25 -5.25 15.00
CA LEU A 64 5.14 -4.48 15.90
C LEU A 64 4.36 -3.31 16.50
N ARG A 65 4.34 -3.17 17.83
CA ARG A 65 3.70 -2.03 18.51
C ARG A 65 4.74 -1.04 18.98
N THR A 66 4.47 0.24 18.78
CA THR A 66 5.32 1.34 19.23
C THR A 66 4.51 2.46 19.88
N GLY A 67 5.02 2.96 21.01
CA GLY A 67 4.49 4.16 21.66
C GLY A 67 5.13 5.46 21.17
N LYS A 68 6.21 5.38 20.37
CA LYS A 68 7.08 6.54 20.06
C LYS A 68 6.43 7.60 19.15
N GLY A 69 5.22 7.35 18.63
CA GLY A 69 4.44 8.30 17.82
C GLY A 69 3.36 9.10 18.57
N LYS A 70 3.05 8.73 19.83
CA LYS A 70 1.91 9.32 20.57
C LYS A 70 2.10 10.79 20.91
N ILE A 71 3.30 11.20 21.31
CA ILE A 71 3.57 12.60 21.68
C ILE A 71 3.40 13.51 20.46
N ALA A 72 3.96 13.11 19.32
CA ALA A 72 3.80 13.84 18.06
C ALA A 72 2.32 13.91 17.65
N LEU A 73 1.59 12.80 17.78
CA LEU A 73 0.15 12.75 17.53
C LEU A 73 -0.61 13.74 18.41
N GLU A 74 -0.36 13.75 19.72
CA GLU A 74 -1.05 14.64 20.65
C GLU A 74 -0.78 16.11 20.36
N GLN A 75 0.46 16.44 19.98
CA GLN A 75 0.83 17.80 19.58
C GLN A 75 0.14 18.20 18.28
N LEU A 76 0.17 17.32 17.28
CA LEU A 76 -0.40 17.61 15.96
C LEU A 76 -1.92 17.68 16.00
N ALA A 77 -2.59 16.95 16.89
CA ALA A 77 -4.03 16.96 17.07
C ALA A 77 -4.57 18.13 17.93
N LYS A 78 -3.69 18.98 18.50
CA LYS A 78 -4.09 20.13 19.32
C LYS A 78 -5.12 21.07 18.68
N PRO A 79 -5.01 21.47 17.39
CA PRO A 79 -6.00 22.34 16.76
C PRO A 79 -7.27 21.55 16.41
N ARG A 80 -8.01 21.11 17.43
CA ARG A 80 -9.18 20.22 17.29
C ARG A 80 -10.25 20.79 16.34
N ARG A 81 -10.43 22.11 16.30
CA ARG A 81 -11.39 22.76 15.39
C ARG A 81 -11.01 22.56 13.92
N PHE A 82 -9.72 22.71 13.60
CA PHE A 82 -9.20 22.47 12.25
C PHE A 82 -9.42 21.01 11.84
N TRP A 83 -9.04 20.06 12.70
CA TRP A 83 -9.20 18.63 12.40
C TRP A 83 -10.65 18.18 12.30
N ARG A 84 -11.57 18.79 13.07
CA ARG A 84 -13.02 18.53 12.90
C ARG A 84 -13.53 19.02 11.55
N ALA A 85 -13.08 20.19 11.09
CA ALA A 85 -13.41 20.70 9.76
C ALA A 85 -12.78 19.83 8.65
N TYR A 86 -11.53 19.43 8.80
CA TYR A 86 -10.85 18.49 7.91
C TYR A 86 -11.58 17.15 7.81
N GLY A 87 -12.04 16.59 8.93
CA GLY A 87 -12.81 15.35 8.94
C GLY A 87 -14.13 15.49 8.17
N GLU A 88 -14.81 16.64 8.29
CA GLU A 88 -16.02 16.91 7.51
C GLU A 88 -15.72 17.03 6.01
N PHE A 89 -14.68 17.77 5.64
CA PHE A 89 -14.18 17.85 4.27
C PHE A 89 -13.83 16.47 3.71
N SER A 90 -13.18 15.63 4.50
CA SER A 90 -12.75 14.28 4.14
C SER A 90 -13.92 13.38 3.76
N ILE A 91 -15.06 13.49 4.46
CA ILE A 91 -16.27 12.73 4.11
C ILE A 91 -16.71 13.08 2.68
N TRP A 92 -16.86 14.37 2.39
CA TRP A 92 -17.30 14.83 1.06
C TRP A 92 -16.30 14.50 -0.03
N LEU A 93 -15.00 14.69 0.24
CA LEU A 93 -13.94 14.31 -0.69
C LEU A 93 -14.02 12.83 -1.06
N CYS A 94 -14.15 11.95 -0.06
CA CYS A 94 -14.25 10.51 -0.30
C CYS A 94 -15.51 10.15 -1.10
N PHE A 95 -16.66 10.76 -0.80
CA PHE A 95 -17.89 10.54 -1.58
C PHE A 95 -17.74 10.98 -3.04
N ILE A 96 -17.17 12.16 -3.28
CA ILE A 96 -16.95 12.69 -4.63
C ILE A 96 -16.01 11.77 -5.41
N VAL A 97 -14.89 11.39 -4.81
CA VAL A 97 -13.89 10.53 -5.46
C VAL A 97 -14.45 9.14 -5.72
N MET A 98 -15.17 8.55 -4.77
CA MET A 98 -15.83 7.26 -4.96
C MET A 98 -16.83 7.29 -6.11
N PHE A 99 -17.66 8.34 -6.18
CA PHE A 99 -18.58 8.53 -7.30
C PHE A 99 -17.83 8.72 -8.63
N GLY A 100 -16.75 9.50 -8.63
CA GLY A 100 -15.87 9.70 -9.80
C GLY A 100 -15.23 8.40 -10.29
N VAL A 101 -14.74 7.55 -9.38
CA VAL A 101 -14.17 6.24 -9.72
C VAL A 101 -15.23 5.31 -10.32
N ILE A 102 -16.46 5.31 -9.79
CA ILE A 102 -17.56 4.53 -10.37
C ILE A 102 -17.86 4.99 -11.80
N LEU A 103 -17.96 6.30 -12.04
CA LEU A 103 -18.16 6.84 -13.39
C LEU A 103 -17.00 6.51 -14.32
N LEU A 104 -15.76 6.58 -13.84
CA LEU A 104 -14.56 6.23 -14.59
C LEU A 104 -14.56 4.75 -14.99
N ILE A 105 -14.96 3.86 -14.10
CA ILE A 105 -15.04 2.42 -14.40
C ILE A 105 -16.13 2.16 -15.44
N ILE A 106 -17.30 2.78 -15.30
CA ILE A 106 -18.39 2.65 -16.26
C ILE A 106 -17.97 3.19 -17.63
N SER A 107 -17.35 4.36 -17.69
CA SER A 107 -16.89 4.94 -18.94
C SER A 107 -15.79 4.10 -19.60
N ALA A 108 -14.84 3.58 -18.83
CA ALA A 108 -13.81 2.66 -19.31
C ALA A 108 -14.42 1.37 -19.86
N ALA A 109 -15.43 0.81 -19.20
CA ALA A 109 -16.14 -0.38 -19.66
C ALA A 109 -16.86 -0.14 -20.99
N LEU A 110 -17.56 1.00 -21.13
CA LEU A 110 -18.24 1.38 -22.37
C LEU A 110 -17.24 1.64 -23.51
N ALA A 111 -16.13 2.32 -23.23
CA ALA A 111 -15.07 2.57 -24.21
C ALA A 111 -14.43 1.27 -24.69
N THR A 112 -14.18 0.32 -23.77
CA THR A 112 -13.64 -1.00 -24.10
C THR A 112 -14.63 -1.81 -24.95
N ALA A 113 -15.93 -1.76 -24.64
CA ALA A 113 -16.95 -2.46 -25.41
C ALA A 113 -17.13 -1.90 -26.84
N ALA A 114 -16.83 -0.62 -27.06
CA ALA A 114 -16.91 0.03 -28.36
C ALA A 114 -15.61 -0.07 -29.17
N ALA A 115 -14.50 -0.51 -28.56
CA ALA A 115 -13.20 -0.58 -29.23
C ALA A 115 -13.13 -1.77 -30.21
N PRO A 116 -12.47 -1.61 -31.39
CA PRO A 116 -12.23 -2.72 -32.30
C PRO A 116 -11.30 -3.77 -31.68
N ALA A 117 -11.46 -5.04 -32.08
CA ALA A 117 -10.83 -6.22 -31.47
C ALA A 117 -9.28 -6.29 -31.52
N GLN A 118 -8.62 -5.28 -32.10
CA GLN A 118 -7.16 -5.18 -32.19
C GLN A 118 -6.65 -4.18 -31.16
N GLN A 119 -6.78 -4.53 -29.87
CA GLN A 119 -5.97 -3.89 -28.84
C GLN A 119 -4.70 -4.72 -28.64
N GLU A 120 -3.55 -4.05 -28.67
CA GLU A 120 -2.32 -4.63 -28.12
C GLU A 120 -2.59 -4.96 -26.66
N VAL A 121 -2.67 -6.26 -26.36
CA VAL A 121 -2.85 -6.72 -24.99
C VAL A 121 -1.50 -6.54 -24.31
N LEU A 122 -1.42 -5.56 -23.40
CA LEU A 122 -0.26 -5.44 -22.52
C LEU A 122 -0.02 -6.80 -21.87
N PRO A 123 1.24 -7.29 -21.82
CA PRO A 123 1.54 -8.55 -21.15
C PRO A 123 1.02 -8.50 -19.72
N ALA A 124 0.48 -9.61 -19.23
CA ALA A 124 -0.18 -9.68 -17.91
C ALA A 124 0.72 -9.22 -16.75
N SER A 125 2.05 -9.31 -16.93
CA SER A 125 3.05 -8.79 -16.00
C SER A 125 3.04 -7.27 -15.86
N ASP A 126 2.67 -6.53 -16.91
CA ASP A 126 2.63 -5.06 -16.92
C ASP A 126 1.26 -4.50 -16.49
N LEU A 127 0.23 -5.35 -16.48
CA LEU A 127 -1.09 -5.03 -15.93
C LEU A 127 -1.09 -5.00 -14.39
N LEU A 128 -0.31 -5.89 -13.77
CA LEU A 128 -0.13 -5.92 -12.32
C LEU A 128 1.11 -5.13 -11.97
N LEU A 129 0.94 -3.94 -11.37
CA LEU A 129 2.03 -3.07 -10.87
C LEU A 129 2.76 -3.71 -9.67
N ILE A 130 3.39 -4.86 -9.90
CA ILE A 130 4.19 -5.57 -8.91
C ILE A 130 5.61 -4.99 -8.96
N PRO A 131 6.08 -4.32 -7.90
CA PRO A 131 7.41 -3.73 -7.87
C PRO A 131 8.49 -4.76 -8.22
N GLY A 132 9.35 -4.44 -9.19
CA GLY A 132 10.43 -5.33 -9.64
C GLY A 132 10.02 -6.46 -10.60
N VAL A 133 8.72 -6.64 -10.88
CA VAL A 133 8.22 -7.53 -11.95
C VAL A 133 7.80 -6.73 -13.18
N THR A 134 7.27 -5.52 -12.98
CA THR A 134 7.02 -4.57 -14.08
C THR A 134 8.33 -3.97 -14.58
N SER A 135 8.51 -3.94 -15.91
CA SER A 135 9.78 -3.52 -16.54
C SER A 135 10.21 -2.08 -16.22
N PHE A 136 9.28 -1.23 -15.77
CA PHE A 136 9.50 0.22 -15.66
C PHE A 136 9.50 0.77 -14.23
N VAL A 137 9.24 -0.05 -13.20
CA VAL A 137 9.11 0.42 -11.81
C VAL A 137 10.16 -0.22 -10.90
N PRO A 138 11.22 0.52 -10.49
CA PRO A 138 12.21 0.00 -9.57
C PRO A 138 11.58 -0.36 -8.21
N PHE A 139 11.98 -1.48 -7.63
CA PHE A 139 11.40 -2.04 -6.40
C PHE A 139 11.33 -1.07 -5.22
N TRP A 140 12.38 -0.26 -5.03
CA TRP A 140 12.52 0.61 -3.85
C TRP A 140 11.55 1.80 -3.83
N TRP A 141 11.20 2.38 -4.99
CA TRP A 141 10.36 3.58 -5.04
C TRP A 141 8.93 3.33 -4.56
N PRO A 142 8.21 2.29 -5.03
CA PRO A 142 6.89 1.96 -4.52
C PRO A 142 6.89 1.60 -3.05
N ILE A 143 7.94 0.95 -2.54
CA ILE A 143 8.01 0.57 -1.11
C ILE A 143 8.12 1.81 -0.23
N ILE A 144 8.97 2.77 -0.61
CA ILE A 144 9.09 4.03 0.12
C ILE A 144 7.76 4.80 0.08
N ALA A 145 7.12 4.86 -1.11
CA ALA A 145 5.81 5.49 -1.26
C ALA A 145 4.73 4.80 -0.41
N LEU A 146 4.73 3.46 -0.36
CA LEU A 146 3.80 2.67 0.44
C LEU A 146 4.00 2.93 1.94
N ILE A 147 5.24 2.91 2.43
CA ILE A 147 5.55 3.22 3.83
C ILE A 147 5.05 4.63 4.17
N PHE A 148 5.35 5.61 3.32
CA PHE A 148 4.91 6.98 3.53
C PHE A 148 3.37 7.08 3.56
N ALA A 149 2.69 6.47 2.59
CA ALA A 149 1.23 6.47 2.50
C ALA A 149 0.60 5.80 3.73
N LEU A 150 1.12 4.66 4.20
CA LEU A 150 0.64 3.97 5.40
C LEU A 150 0.82 4.84 6.65
N VAL A 151 1.99 5.46 6.80
CA VAL A 151 2.28 6.31 7.96
C VAL A 151 1.30 7.48 8.02
N ILE A 152 1.14 8.24 6.93
CA ILE A 152 0.22 9.39 6.95
C ILE A 152 -1.24 8.96 7.13
N HIS A 153 -1.63 7.83 6.54
CA HIS A 153 -2.98 7.27 6.64
C HIS A 153 -3.36 6.97 8.09
N GLU A 154 -2.51 6.21 8.79
CA GLU A 154 -2.76 5.84 10.18
C GLU A 154 -2.62 7.01 11.14
N TYR A 155 -1.68 7.92 10.88
CA TYR A 155 -1.61 9.17 11.62
C TYR A 155 -2.87 10.00 11.46
N SER A 156 -3.46 10.05 10.26
CA SER A 156 -4.71 10.78 10.01
C SER A 156 -5.88 10.20 10.80
N HIS A 157 -6.02 8.86 10.84
CA HIS A 157 -6.97 8.20 11.74
C HIS A 157 -6.73 8.57 13.21
N GLY A 158 -5.48 8.49 13.67
CA GLY A 158 -5.12 8.88 15.04
C GLY A 158 -5.43 10.34 15.36
N ILE A 159 -5.15 11.26 14.44
CA ILE A 159 -5.39 12.70 14.63
C ILE A 159 -6.89 12.95 14.73
N GLN A 160 -7.68 12.33 13.85
CA GLN A 160 -9.12 12.48 13.87
C GLN A 160 -9.74 11.89 15.15
N ALA A 161 -9.23 10.75 15.63
CA ALA A 161 -9.63 10.18 16.92
C ALA A 161 -9.38 11.19 18.07
N ARG A 162 -8.16 11.75 18.16
CA ARG A 162 -7.81 12.74 19.20
C ARG A 162 -8.60 14.06 19.07
N ALA A 163 -8.96 14.48 17.86
CA ALA A 163 -9.77 15.67 17.60
C ALA A 163 -11.21 15.53 18.13
N HIS A 164 -11.71 14.28 18.17
CA HIS A 164 -13.00 13.90 18.76
C HIS A 164 -12.91 13.48 20.23
N GLY A 165 -11.72 13.51 20.83
CA GLY A 165 -11.51 13.22 22.24
C GLY A 165 -11.27 11.74 22.55
N MET A 166 -11.22 10.88 21.53
CA MET A 166 -10.93 9.46 21.71
C MET A 166 -9.44 9.22 22.00
N GLN A 167 -9.10 8.19 22.75
CA GLN A 167 -7.74 7.76 23.05
C GLN A 167 -7.18 6.84 21.96
N VAL A 168 -5.86 6.94 21.74
CA VAL A 168 -5.11 6.07 20.83
C VAL A 168 -4.13 5.24 21.67
N ARG A 169 -4.38 3.93 21.78
CA ARG A 169 -3.67 3.04 22.69
C ARG A 169 -2.29 2.66 22.19
N SER A 170 -2.12 2.46 20.88
CA SER A 170 -0.83 2.14 20.31
C SER A 170 -0.79 2.49 18.82
N PHE A 171 0.41 2.70 18.30
CA PHE A 171 0.65 2.58 16.86
C PHE A 171 1.35 1.25 16.62
N GLY A 172 1.18 0.71 15.43
CA GLY A 172 1.96 -0.43 15.02
C GLY A 172 2.14 -0.58 13.53
N LEU A 173 3.01 -1.50 13.17
CA LEU A 173 3.37 -1.86 11.81
C LEU A 173 3.15 -3.35 11.61
N LEU A 174 2.50 -3.71 10.51
CA LEU A 174 2.26 -5.08 10.08
C LEU A 174 3.28 -5.43 8.99
N LEU A 175 4.18 -6.36 9.31
CA LEU A 175 5.25 -6.81 8.41
C LEU A 175 5.00 -8.25 7.97
N ALA A 176 5.07 -8.51 6.66
CA ALA A 176 5.22 -9.87 6.12
C ALA A 176 6.63 -9.97 5.53
N GLY A 177 7.53 -10.65 6.23
CA GLY A 177 8.96 -10.57 5.94
C GLY A 177 9.49 -9.16 6.17
N LEU A 178 10.20 -8.62 5.17
CA LEU A 178 10.68 -7.24 5.17
C LEU A 178 9.65 -6.25 4.61
N LEU A 179 8.53 -6.74 4.07
CA LEU A 179 7.55 -5.91 3.38
C LEU A 179 6.49 -5.40 4.37
N PRO A 180 6.32 -4.07 4.50
CA PRO A 180 5.25 -3.50 5.29
C PRO A 180 3.93 -3.68 4.56
N VAL A 181 3.08 -4.55 5.10
CA VAL A 181 1.76 -4.87 4.55
C VAL A 181 0.72 -3.86 5.04
N GLY A 182 0.96 -3.25 6.19
CA GLY A 182 0.09 -2.24 6.74
C GLY A 182 0.71 -1.54 7.95
N ALA A 183 0.07 -0.48 8.39
CA ALA A 183 0.28 0.11 9.71
C ALA A 183 -1.08 0.17 10.40
N PHE A 184 -1.11 0.42 11.70
CA PHE A 184 -2.35 0.70 12.40
C PHE A 184 -2.14 1.73 13.51
N ALA A 185 -3.11 2.61 13.69
CA ALA A 185 -3.36 3.28 14.95
C ALA A 185 -4.52 2.56 15.63
N GLU A 186 -4.34 2.05 16.84
CA GLU A 186 -5.43 1.43 17.63
C GLU A 186 -6.16 2.52 18.42
N PRO A 187 -7.27 3.09 17.94
CA PRO A 187 -8.18 3.82 18.81
C PRO A 187 -8.81 2.86 19.82
N GLU A 188 -9.20 3.36 20.98
CA GLU A 188 -9.92 2.56 21.95
C GLU A 188 -11.28 2.14 21.39
N TYR A 189 -11.44 0.84 21.09
CA TYR A 189 -12.60 0.30 20.37
C TYR A 189 -13.92 0.64 21.09
N GLU A 190 -13.91 0.61 22.42
CA GLU A 190 -15.07 0.97 23.24
C GLU A 190 -15.48 2.43 23.02
N GLU A 191 -14.54 3.36 23.01
CA GLU A 191 -14.81 4.79 22.76
C GLU A 191 -15.31 5.01 21.32
N MET A 192 -14.73 4.32 20.33
CA MET A 192 -15.17 4.38 18.93
C MET A 192 -16.60 3.86 18.75
N SER A 193 -16.95 2.76 19.43
CA SER A 193 -18.27 2.15 19.33
C SER A 193 -19.38 3.04 19.89
N ARG A 194 -19.07 3.80 20.95
CA ARG A 194 -19.97 4.74 21.62
C ARG A 194 -20.06 6.09 20.90
N ALA A 195 -19.11 6.40 20.02
CA ALA A 195 -19.08 7.68 19.31
C ALA A 195 -20.27 7.85 18.35
N PRO A 196 -20.81 9.08 18.19
CA PRO A 196 -21.86 9.38 17.23
C PRO A 196 -21.48 8.99 15.80
N ARG A 197 -22.46 8.58 14.99
CA ARG A 197 -22.24 8.08 13.61
C ARG A 197 -21.35 9.01 12.78
N ARG A 198 -21.56 10.32 12.87
CA ARG A 198 -20.81 11.31 12.08
C ARG A 198 -19.36 11.41 12.51
N GLU A 199 -19.04 11.25 13.79
CA GLU A 199 -17.65 11.26 14.28
C GLU A 199 -16.90 10.02 13.79
N ARG A 200 -17.56 8.86 13.81
CA ARG A 200 -17.03 7.63 13.21
C ARG A 200 -16.81 7.77 11.71
N MET A 201 -17.74 8.40 10.99
CA MET A 201 -17.57 8.67 9.56
C MET A 201 -16.35 9.56 9.29
N ARG A 202 -16.14 10.62 10.09
CA ARG A 202 -14.94 11.45 9.96
C ARG A 202 -13.68 10.66 10.23
N LEU A 203 -13.68 9.83 11.27
CA LEU A 203 -12.56 8.94 11.59
C LEU A 203 -12.23 8.02 10.41
N PHE A 204 -13.21 7.30 9.86
CA PHE A 204 -12.99 6.39 8.72
C PHE A 204 -12.61 7.12 7.42
N ALA A 205 -13.12 8.32 7.19
CA ALA A 205 -12.80 9.10 5.99
C ALA A 205 -11.39 9.72 6.02
N ALA A 206 -10.82 9.96 7.21
CA ALA A 206 -9.55 10.67 7.37
C ALA A 206 -8.34 9.94 6.76
N GLY A 207 -8.30 8.60 6.82
CA GLY A 207 -7.20 7.81 6.26
C GLY A 207 -7.16 7.88 4.72
N PRO A 208 -8.24 7.51 4.01
CA PRO A 208 -8.26 7.61 2.55
C PRO A 208 -8.06 9.04 2.06
N SER A 209 -8.66 10.03 2.73
CA SER A 209 -8.58 11.44 2.30
C SER A 209 -7.17 12.01 2.35
N ILE A 210 -6.36 11.70 3.39
CA ILE A 210 -4.98 12.22 3.46
C ILE A 210 -4.12 11.65 2.33
N ASN A 211 -4.32 10.40 1.94
CA ASN A 211 -3.61 9.78 0.82
C ASN A 211 -4.01 10.43 -0.51
N LEU A 212 -5.30 10.71 -0.70
CA LEU A 212 -5.79 11.42 -1.89
C LEU A 212 -5.22 12.84 -1.98
N ILE A 213 -5.18 13.57 -0.87
CA ILE A 213 -4.61 14.92 -0.81
C ILE A 213 -3.11 14.88 -1.08
N ALA A 214 -2.38 13.97 -0.44
CA ALA A 214 -0.94 13.79 -0.67
C ALA A 214 -0.65 13.45 -2.14
N THR A 215 -1.46 12.56 -2.74
CA THR A 215 -1.36 12.22 -4.17
C THR A 215 -1.58 13.46 -5.04
N PHE A 216 -2.62 14.25 -4.76
CA PHE A 216 -2.90 15.47 -5.51
C PHE A 216 -1.77 16.50 -5.39
N ILE A 217 -1.22 16.71 -4.19
CA ILE A 217 -0.07 17.60 -3.96
C ILE A 217 1.15 17.11 -4.75
N VAL A 218 1.47 15.82 -4.69
CA VAL A 218 2.60 15.24 -5.44
C VAL A 218 2.40 15.39 -6.93
N LEU A 219 1.18 15.19 -7.46
CA LEU A 219 0.88 15.38 -8.88
C LEU A 219 1.07 16.84 -9.32
N VAL A 220 0.66 17.81 -8.49
CA VAL A 220 0.87 19.23 -8.77
C VAL A 220 2.37 19.55 -8.77
N LEU A 221 3.13 19.06 -7.78
CA LEU A 221 4.58 19.26 -7.70
C LEU A 221 5.31 18.60 -8.88
N LEU A 222 4.90 17.39 -9.26
CA LEU A 222 5.46 16.68 -10.41
C LEU A 222 5.16 17.42 -11.70
N SER A 223 3.93 17.93 -11.89
CA SER A 223 3.57 18.70 -13.07
C SER A 223 4.34 20.03 -13.15
N ALA A 224 4.52 20.71 -12.02
CA ALA A 224 5.26 21.96 -11.93
C ALA A 224 6.77 21.79 -12.14
N THR A 225 7.34 20.65 -11.72
CA THR A 225 8.76 20.33 -11.97
C THR A 225 8.98 19.79 -13.38
N ALA A 226 8.00 19.06 -13.92
CA ALA A 226 8.08 18.47 -15.25
C ALA A 226 8.23 19.53 -16.36
N SER A 227 7.59 20.69 -16.21
CA SER A 227 7.68 21.81 -17.16
C SER A 227 9.10 22.40 -17.25
N GLY A 228 9.97 22.15 -16.26
CA GLY A 228 11.36 22.61 -16.26
C GLY A 228 12.36 21.62 -16.86
N PHE A 229 11.93 20.40 -17.23
CA PHE A 229 12.85 19.44 -17.85
C PHE A 229 13.16 19.83 -19.29
N VAL A 230 14.45 19.97 -19.59
CA VAL A 230 14.96 20.10 -20.95
C VAL A 230 15.49 18.74 -21.40
N ALA A 231 15.26 18.40 -22.67
CA ALA A 231 15.81 17.19 -23.25
C ALA A 231 17.35 17.17 -23.09
N LYS A 232 17.87 16.11 -22.45
CA LYS A 232 19.32 15.91 -22.30
C LYS A 232 20.03 15.91 -23.67
N THR A 233 19.34 15.40 -24.69
CA THR A 233 19.80 15.39 -26.06
C THR A 233 18.78 16.16 -26.91
N PRO A 234 19.05 17.43 -27.28
CA PRO A 234 18.16 18.18 -28.16
C PRO A 234 18.21 17.59 -29.58
N GLY A 235 17.04 17.38 -30.19
CA GLY A 235 16.93 16.82 -31.55
C GLY A 235 15.62 16.07 -31.77
N VAL A 236 15.36 15.69 -33.02
CA VAL A 236 14.28 14.76 -33.36
C VAL A 236 14.78 13.35 -33.04
N HIS A 237 14.26 12.77 -31.96
CA HIS A 237 14.52 11.36 -31.63
C HIS A 237 13.61 10.50 -32.49
N ALA A 238 14.19 9.67 -33.36
CA ALA A 238 13.44 8.66 -34.08
C ALA A 238 12.86 7.69 -33.06
N THR A 239 11.53 7.65 -32.94
CA THR A 239 10.82 6.73 -32.03
C THR A 239 10.84 5.28 -32.54
N GLY A 240 11.18 5.10 -33.81
CA GLY A 240 11.41 3.82 -34.47
C GLY A 240 11.76 4.03 -35.94
N ILE A 241 12.39 3.03 -36.56
CA ILE A 241 12.59 2.97 -38.00
C ILE A 241 11.52 2.04 -38.55
N ILE A 242 10.66 2.57 -39.42
CA ILE A 242 9.64 1.78 -40.10
C ILE A 242 10.32 1.10 -41.28
N ALA A 243 10.25 -0.23 -41.34
CA ALA A 243 10.74 -1.00 -42.48
C ALA A 243 10.03 -0.56 -43.78
N GLU A 244 10.74 -0.64 -44.89
CA GLU A 244 10.29 -0.29 -46.24
C GLU A 244 9.93 1.21 -46.42
N THR A 245 10.63 2.08 -45.69
CA THR A 245 10.53 3.53 -45.86
C THR A 245 11.88 4.15 -46.20
N GLY A 246 11.90 5.43 -46.61
CA GLY A 246 13.13 6.13 -46.98
C GLY A 246 14.22 6.17 -45.89
N ALA A 247 13.90 5.86 -44.64
CA ALA A 247 14.88 5.67 -43.57
C ALA A 247 15.74 4.40 -43.75
N GLN A 248 15.17 3.33 -44.31
CA GLN A 248 15.89 2.11 -44.68
C GLN A 248 16.80 2.34 -45.89
N ASP A 249 16.30 3.04 -46.90
CA ASP A 249 17.07 3.40 -48.11
C ASP A 249 18.26 4.33 -47.78
N ALA A 250 18.13 5.13 -46.72
CA ALA A 250 19.20 5.97 -46.18
C ALA A 250 20.23 5.21 -45.31
N GLY A 251 20.07 3.89 -45.12
CA GLY A 251 21.01 3.04 -44.37
C GLY A 251 21.00 3.29 -42.86
N LEU A 252 19.89 3.78 -42.30
CA LEU A 252 19.78 4.11 -40.88
C LEU A 252 19.35 2.91 -39.99
N MET A 253 19.13 1.73 -40.57
CA MET A 253 18.85 0.48 -39.83
C MET A 253 20.08 -0.10 -39.13
#